data_AF-A0A6A6TU83-F1
#
_entry.id   AF-A0A6A6TU83-F1
#
_cell.length_a   1.000
_cell.length_b   1.000
_cell.length_c   1.000
_cell.angle_alpha   90.00
_cell.angle_beta   90.00
_cell.angle_gamma   90.00
#
_symmetry.space_group_name_H-M   'P 1'
#
loop_
_entity.id
_entity.type
_entity.pdbx_description
1 polymer ?
#
loop_
_entity_poly.entity_id
_entity_poly.type
_entity_poly.pdbx_seq_one_letter_code
_entity_poly.pdbx_strand_id
1 'polypeptide(L)'
;MEPVSSLEILYKDSTALFWAIAFTASRHHPRHSSLYHGLREPFQILLLNLFSTPVQSLKDLQALLIVCQWPFEVERHSEDPSWQHIGAVVNAALHMGLDKPKNEVLFGSRRANRSINLYDPKYRRRTWMKVFETSTQLSTWQGLQPHISSASSLQRLAEFCEEETAGEVIAMTEIQRHVARNTISLEDLSIHGPQVSLVRYFTQEMGAIRKRYTNVWTASTEINLQGAMVYVLTHCLLLADNDQDAETQDPDAQQFVTLIMQQGHDAAIRLIKVVEELGLATATNPAYTRAEDGGAPLLAHPKQHFRLAFQACLFLLKYLDHSLTASTSDQDAARTAVLKVHQIFKQFHSREEFQRAARTLEVLARAVVPGGRRIKTIVRTRMGASLNYNAVWTAAELRGRQHDPGFTVAASAALEPIERYPLVSASAPENVFPWGAWDDAAYDENAFGLEPQLFSGFPTHMELFQNH
;
A
#
# COMPACT_ATOMS: atom_id res chain seq x y z
N MET A 1 -4.18 4.07 -21.10
CA MET A 1 -3.43 3.75 -22.33
C MET A 1 -4.35 3.90 -23.53
N GLU A 2 -3.80 4.15 -24.72
CA GLU A 2 -4.54 4.03 -25.98
C GLU A 2 -5.04 2.58 -26.16
N PRO A 3 -6.20 2.35 -26.80
CA PRO A 3 -6.66 1.02 -27.13
C PRO A 3 -5.60 0.27 -27.96
N VAL A 4 -5.23 -0.92 -27.51
CA VAL A 4 -4.26 -1.77 -28.23
C VAL A 4 -5.02 -2.52 -29.32
N SER A 5 -4.71 -2.21 -30.58
CA SER A 5 -5.32 -2.88 -31.74
C SER A 5 -4.70 -4.25 -32.06
N SER A 6 -3.40 -4.41 -31.78
CA SER A 6 -2.67 -5.67 -31.94
C SER A 6 -1.47 -5.74 -30.99
N LEU A 7 -1.23 -6.92 -30.42
CA LEU A 7 -0.06 -7.18 -29.57
C LEU A 7 1.26 -7.08 -30.34
N GLU A 8 1.27 -7.46 -31.63
CA GLU A 8 2.45 -7.35 -32.48
C GLU A 8 2.82 -5.88 -32.74
N ILE A 9 1.81 -5.04 -32.98
CA ILE A 9 1.99 -3.59 -33.16
C ILE A 9 2.50 -2.98 -31.84
N LEU A 10 1.90 -3.35 -30.70
CA LEU A 10 2.34 -2.88 -29.40
C LEU A 10 3.82 -3.26 -29.14
N TYR A 11 4.22 -4.48 -29.45
CA TYR A 11 5.60 -4.95 -29.27
C TYR A 11 6.60 -4.15 -30.12
N LYS A 12 6.24 -3.86 -31.38
CA LYS A 12 7.06 -3.04 -32.29
C LYS A 12 7.13 -1.58 -31.84
N ASP A 13 6.05 -1.04 -31.31
CA ASP A 13 5.97 0.36 -30.86
C ASP A 13 6.67 0.60 -29.52
N SER A 14 6.48 -0.31 -28.55
CA SER A 14 7.11 -0.28 -27.23
C SER A 14 7.22 -1.68 -26.66
N THR A 15 8.41 -2.25 -26.83
CA THR A 15 8.82 -3.52 -26.22
C THR A 15 8.71 -3.47 -24.69
N ALA A 16 9.01 -2.32 -24.09
CA ALA A 16 8.87 -2.08 -22.66
C ALA A 16 7.43 -2.28 -22.17
N LEU A 17 6.47 -1.62 -22.83
CA LEU A 17 5.07 -1.68 -22.42
C LEU A 17 4.48 -3.08 -22.64
N PHE A 18 4.80 -3.72 -23.76
CA PHE A 18 4.39 -5.09 -24.02
C PHE A 18 4.84 -6.04 -22.90
N TRP A 19 6.13 -6.01 -22.55
CA TRP A 19 6.66 -6.90 -21.51
C TRP A 19 6.17 -6.52 -20.11
N ALA A 20 5.94 -5.25 -19.82
CA ALA A 20 5.35 -4.83 -18.53
C ALA A 20 3.94 -5.40 -18.34
N ILE A 21 3.12 -5.43 -19.39
CA ILE A 21 1.79 -6.05 -19.36
C ILE A 21 1.91 -7.57 -19.23
N ALA A 22 2.75 -8.22 -20.05
CA ALA A 22 2.92 -9.67 -20.01
C ALA A 22 3.46 -10.15 -18.65
N PHE A 23 4.44 -9.44 -18.08
CA PHE A 23 5.02 -9.75 -16.78
C PHE A 23 3.99 -9.60 -15.64
N THR A 24 3.24 -8.50 -15.60
CA THR A 24 2.25 -8.29 -14.53
C THR A 24 1.06 -9.22 -14.66
N ALA A 25 0.56 -9.46 -15.88
CA ALA A 25 -0.56 -10.37 -16.13
C ALA A 25 -0.20 -11.84 -15.86
N SER A 26 1.02 -12.27 -16.20
CA SER A 26 1.44 -13.67 -16.00
C SER A 26 1.64 -14.03 -14.53
N ARG A 27 2.01 -13.07 -13.67
CA ARG A 27 2.32 -13.28 -12.24
C ARG A 27 1.32 -14.14 -11.48
N HIS A 28 0.04 -13.98 -11.78
CA HIS A 28 -1.07 -14.64 -11.09
C HIS A 28 -1.98 -15.41 -12.05
N HIS A 29 -1.51 -15.64 -13.27
CA HIS A 29 -2.28 -16.36 -14.27
C HIS A 29 -2.28 -17.86 -13.95
N PRO A 30 -3.45 -18.51 -13.85
CA PRO A 30 -3.54 -19.91 -13.44
C PRO A 30 -2.74 -20.86 -14.34
N ARG A 31 -2.70 -20.57 -15.66
CA ARG A 31 -2.00 -21.39 -16.66
C ARG A 31 -0.60 -20.91 -17.03
N HIS A 32 -0.26 -19.66 -16.70
CA HIS A 32 0.92 -18.99 -17.25
C HIS A 32 1.79 -18.36 -16.16
N SER A 33 1.60 -18.74 -14.91
CA SER A 33 2.43 -18.32 -13.77
C SER A 33 3.90 -18.70 -13.94
N SER A 34 4.21 -19.79 -14.63
CA SER A 34 5.60 -20.16 -14.96
C SER A 34 6.32 -19.12 -15.82
N LEU A 35 5.59 -18.37 -16.67
CA LEU A 35 6.18 -17.29 -17.47
C LEU A 35 6.72 -16.17 -16.58
N TYR A 36 6.09 -15.89 -15.44
CA TYR A 36 6.56 -14.86 -14.52
C TYR A 36 8.00 -15.13 -14.05
N HIS A 37 8.30 -16.39 -13.69
CA HIS A 37 9.64 -16.78 -13.25
C HIS A 37 10.67 -16.65 -14.37
N GLY A 38 10.33 -17.09 -15.59
CA GLY A 38 11.22 -16.96 -16.75
C GLY A 38 11.42 -15.51 -17.23
N LEU A 39 10.43 -14.64 -17.05
CA LEU A 39 10.49 -13.24 -17.46
C LEU A 39 11.14 -12.33 -16.43
N ARG A 40 11.24 -12.74 -15.16
CA ARG A 40 11.69 -11.87 -14.05
C ARG A 40 13.02 -11.20 -14.31
N GLU A 41 14.07 -11.96 -14.57
CA GLU A 41 15.42 -11.43 -14.78
C GLU A 41 15.54 -10.63 -16.09
N PRO A 42 15.10 -11.13 -17.27
CA PRO A 42 15.13 -10.36 -18.51
C PRO A 42 14.36 -9.04 -18.42
N PHE A 43 13.19 -9.06 -17.77
CA PHE A 43 12.37 -7.86 -17.60
C PHE A 43 13.01 -6.87 -16.61
N GLN A 44 13.64 -7.36 -15.54
CA GLN A 44 14.39 -6.50 -14.62
C GLN A 44 15.53 -5.78 -15.33
N ILE A 45 16.29 -6.46 -16.19
CA ILE A 45 17.33 -5.83 -17.01
C ILE A 45 16.74 -4.77 -17.96
N LEU A 46 15.62 -5.09 -18.61
CA LEU A 46 14.91 -4.13 -19.48
C LEU A 46 14.53 -2.85 -18.72
N LEU A 47 14.00 -2.99 -17.50
CA LEU A 47 13.61 -1.84 -16.67
C LEU A 47 14.81 -1.04 -16.19
N LEU A 48 15.90 -1.69 -15.77
CA LEU A 48 17.13 -1.00 -15.37
C LEU A 48 17.66 -0.13 -16.52
N ASN A 49 17.62 -0.63 -17.75
CA ASN A 49 18.00 0.14 -18.93
C ASN A 49 17.07 1.34 -19.17
N LEU A 50 15.76 1.16 -18.96
CA LEU A 50 14.79 2.25 -19.09
C LEU A 50 14.98 3.34 -18.03
N PHE A 51 15.28 2.97 -16.78
CA PHE A 51 15.59 3.94 -15.73
C PHE A 51 16.94 4.63 -15.95
N SER A 52 17.87 3.98 -16.65
CA SER A 52 19.21 4.50 -16.93
C SER A 52 19.27 5.40 -18.17
N THR A 53 18.17 5.53 -18.92
CA THR A 53 18.12 6.32 -20.16
C THR A 53 17.00 7.36 -20.13
N PRO A 54 17.12 8.48 -20.86
CA PRO A 54 16.02 9.45 -20.93
C PRO A 54 14.76 8.82 -21.54
N VAL A 55 13.67 8.78 -20.77
CA VAL A 55 12.37 8.27 -21.24
C VAL A 55 11.77 9.28 -22.22
N GLN A 56 11.67 8.88 -23.50
CA GLN A 56 11.19 9.75 -24.58
C GLN A 56 9.80 9.36 -25.11
N SER A 57 9.31 8.16 -24.77
CA SER A 57 8.04 7.64 -25.27
C SER A 57 7.00 7.58 -24.16
N LEU A 58 5.76 7.98 -24.46
CA LEU A 58 4.64 7.86 -23.52
C LEU A 58 4.37 6.40 -23.15
N LYS A 59 4.55 5.46 -24.09
CA LYS A 59 4.35 4.02 -23.84
C LYS A 59 5.40 3.47 -22.87
N ASP A 60 6.65 3.91 -22.97
CA ASP A 60 7.72 3.51 -22.05
C ASP A 60 7.46 4.06 -20.64
N LEU A 61 7.01 5.32 -20.54
CA LEU A 61 6.57 5.90 -19.26
C LEU A 61 5.39 5.11 -18.65
N GLN A 62 4.42 4.70 -19.46
CA GLN A 62 3.30 3.86 -19.04
C GLN A 62 3.77 2.47 -18.56
N ALA A 63 4.80 1.90 -19.19
CA ALA A 63 5.41 0.64 -18.75
C ALA A 63 6.00 0.76 -17.34
N LEU A 64 6.77 1.83 -17.09
CA LEU A 64 7.33 2.12 -15.77
C LEU A 64 6.24 2.35 -14.72
N LEU A 65 5.15 3.03 -15.10
CA LEU A 65 4.01 3.29 -14.22
C LEU A 65 3.28 1.99 -13.82
N ILE A 66 3.09 1.05 -14.75
CA ILE A 66 2.55 -0.29 -14.45
C ILE A 66 3.41 -0.99 -13.40
N VAL A 67 4.74 -0.96 -13.54
CA VAL A 67 5.64 -1.57 -12.56
C VAL A 67 5.56 -0.90 -11.19
N CYS A 68 5.32 0.42 -11.12
CA CYS A 68 5.11 1.11 -9.85
C CYS A 68 3.83 0.64 -9.12
N GLN A 69 2.80 0.19 -9.86
CA GLN A 69 1.55 -0.31 -9.29
C GLN A 69 1.60 -1.80 -8.91
N TRP A 70 2.36 -2.59 -9.69
CA TRP A 70 2.62 -4.01 -9.47
C TRP A 70 4.13 -4.29 -9.40
N PRO A 71 4.82 -3.84 -8.34
CA PRO A 71 6.27 -3.99 -8.24
C PRO A 71 6.69 -5.44 -8.04
N PHE A 72 7.98 -5.70 -8.24
CA PHE A 72 8.61 -6.99 -7.96
C PHE A 72 8.42 -7.40 -6.50
N GLU A 73 8.46 -8.71 -6.25
CA GLU A 73 8.54 -9.24 -4.90
C GLU A 73 9.90 -8.93 -4.30
N VAL A 74 9.87 -8.34 -3.11
CA VAL A 74 11.07 -8.05 -2.33
C VAL A 74 11.04 -8.82 -1.02
N GLU A 75 12.20 -9.36 -0.65
CA GLU A 75 12.38 -10.08 0.61
C GLU A 75 12.32 -9.11 1.79
N ARG A 76 12.74 -7.85 1.62
CA ARG A 76 12.71 -6.84 2.68
C ARG A 76 12.07 -5.55 2.19
N HIS A 77 11.32 -4.88 3.07
CA HIS A 77 10.74 -3.58 2.75
C HIS A 77 11.81 -2.50 2.50
N SER A 78 12.97 -2.60 3.18
CA SER A 78 14.13 -1.74 2.94
C SER A 78 14.72 -1.86 1.54
N GLU A 79 14.41 -2.95 0.82
CA GLU A 79 14.87 -3.20 -0.54
C GLU A 79 13.82 -2.80 -1.59
N ASP A 80 12.64 -2.29 -1.19
CA ASP A 80 11.59 -1.88 -2.10
C ASP A 80 11.99 -0.60 -2.87
N PRO A 81 12.30 -0.67 -4.18
CA PRO A 81 12.73 0.49 -4.96
C PRO A 81 11.55 1.33 -5.46
N SER A 82 10.31 1.03 -5.06
CA SER A 82 9.09 1.67 -5.58
C SER A 82 9.13 3.19 -5.45
N TRP A 83 9.73 3.72 -4.38
CA TRP A 83 9.84 5.16 -4.16
C TRP A 83 10.78 5.83 -5.17
N GLN A 84 11.96 5.25 -5.39
CA GLN A 84 12.91 5.75 -6.38
C GLN A 84 12.32 5.67 -7.79
N HIS A 85 11.65 4.56 -8.11
CA HIS A 85 11.01 4.34 -9.40
C HIS A 85 9.94 5.39 -9.70
N ILE A 86 9.02 5.67 -8.77
CA ILE A 86 7.98 6.68 -9.01
C ILE A 86 8.55 8.09 -9.11
N GLY A 87 9.62 8.42 -8.35
CA GLY A 87 10.32 9.69 -8.48
C GLY A 87 10.93 9.87 -9.88
N ALA A 88 11.57 8.83 -10.42
CA ALA A 88 12.07 8.84 -11.79
C ALA A 88 10.95 9.01 -12.83
N VAL A 89 9.81 8.34 -12.63
CA VAL A 89 8.62 8.48 -13.50
C VAL A 89 8.04 9.89 -13.43
N VAL A 90 7.94 10.50 -12.25
CA VAL A 90 7.48 11.90 -12.10
C VAL A 90 8.42 12.85 -12.84
N ASN A 91 9.72 12.71 -12.65
CA ASN A 91 10.71 13.56 -13.33
C ASN A 91 10.65 13.39 -14.86
N ALA A 92 10.54 12.16 -15.35
CA ALA A 92 10.35 11.90 -16.77
C ALA A 92 9.06 12.53 -17.32
N ALA A 93 7.94 12.40 -16.60
CA ALA A 93 6.66 12.99 -16.99
C ALA A 93 6.72 14.53 -17.06
N LEU A 94 7.40 15.17 -16.10
CA LEU A 94 7.63 16.62 -16.09
C LEU A 94 8.55 17.04 -17.25
N HIS A 95 9.63 16.30 -17.50
CA HIS A 95 10.52 16.56 -18.64
C HIS A 95 9.80 16.44 -19.99
N MET A 96 8.82 15.54 -20.09
CA MET A 96 7.96 15.37 -21.25
C MET A 96 6.86 16.46 -21.36
N GLY A 97 6.70 17.30 -20.33
CA GLY A 97 5.70 18.36 -20.30
C GLY A 97 4.26 17.87 -20.09
N LEU A 98 4.07 16.69 -19.49
CA LEU A 98 2.71 16.15 -19.28
C LEU A 98 1.87 16.95 -18.27
N ASP A 99 2.51 17.78 -17.45
CA ASP A 99 1.85 18.69 -16.51
C ASP A 99 1.34 19.99 -17.16
N LYS A 100 1.68 20.23 -18.43
CA LYS A 100 1.37 21.48 -19.13
C LYS A 100 -0.01 21.40 -19.80
N PRO A 101 -0.79 22.49 -19.80
CA PRO A 101 -2.08 22.53 -20.48
C PRO A 101 -1.96 22.56 -22.00
N LYS A 102 -0.82 23.06 -22.51
CA LYS A 102 -0.53 23.16 -23.94
C LYS A 102 0.84 22.57 -24.20
N ASN A 103 0.97 21.91 -25.34
CA ASN A 103 2.24 21.38 -25.77
C ASN A 103 3.09 22.50 -26.36
N GLU A 104 4.28 22.66 -25.82
CA GLU A 104 5.27 23.57 -26.39
C GLU A 104 6.14 22.81 -27.39
N VAL A 105 6.38 23.44 -28.55
CA VAL A 105 7.33 22.90 -29.54
C VAL A 105 8.69 23.52 -29.26
N LEU A 106 9.53 22.79 -28.51
CA LEU A 106 10.89 23.23 -28.24
C LEU A 106 11.75 23.12 -29.51
N PHE A 107 12.62 24.09 -29.74
CA PHE A 107 13.56 24.08 -30.87
C PHE A 107 14.39 22.79 -30.88
N GLY A 108 14.49 22.12 -32.04
CA GLY A 108 15.15 20.80 -32.18
C GLY A 108 14.22 19.58 -31.99
N SER A 109 13.04 19.74 -31.40
CA SER A 109 12.10 18.63 -31.13
C SER A 109 11.44 18.03 -32.38
N ARG A 110 11.49 18.74 -33.53
CA ARG A 110 10.91 18.28 -34.81
C ARG A 110 11.61 17.05 -35.40
N ARG A 111 12.80 16.67 -34.93
CA ARG A 111 13.54 15.49 -35.41
C ARG A 111 13.23 14.20 -34.64
N ALA A 112 12.46 14.29 -33.54
CA ALA A 112 12.13 13.12 -32.75
C ALA A 112 10.84 12.47 -33.30
N ASN A 113 10.98 11.34 -34.02
CA ASN A 113 9.88 10.42 -34.37
C ASN A 113 9.12 9.84 -33.16
N ARG A 114 9.39 10.33 -31.94
CA ARG A 114 8.79 9.96 -30.66
C ARG A 114 8.20 11.18 -29.93
N SER A 115 7.92 12.27 -30.65
CA SER A 115 7.36 13.49 -30.04
C SER A 115 6.07 13.18 -29.27
N ILE A 116 5.97 13.70 -28.05
CA ILE A 116 4.78 13.57 -27.20
C ILE A 116 3.49 14.05 -27.90
N ASN A 117 3.63 14.93 -28.90
CA ASN A 117 2.52 15.46 -29.71
C ASN A 117 1.86 14.43 -30.62
N LEU A 118 2.48 13.27 -30.84
CA LEU A 118 1.91 12.17 -31.62
C LEU A 118 0.81 11.43 -30.85
N TYR A 119 0.78 11.55 -29.52
CA TYR A 119 -0.20 10.87 -28.68
C TYR A 119 -1.43 11.76 -28.46
N ASP A 120 -2.60 11.14 -28.41
CA ASP A 120 -3.84 11.86 -28.16
C ASP A 120 -3.77 12.58 -26.79
N PRO A 121 -4.10 13.90 -26.72
CA PRO A 121 -4.12 14.69 -25.48
C PRO A 121 -4.79 13.98 -24.30
N LYS A 122 -5.86 13.23 -24.56
CA LYS A 122 -6.61 12.48 -23.55
C LYS A 122 -5.73 11.47 -22.81
N TYR A 123 -4.94 10.66 -23.53
CA TYR A 123 -4.12 9.62 -22.88
C TYR A 123 -2.90 10.20 -22.19
N ARG A 124 -2.39 11.33 -22.66
CA ARG A 124 -1.34 12.09 -21.98
C ARG A 124 -1.82 12.59 -20.63
N ARG A 125 -2.97 13.27 -20.61
CA ARG A 125 -3.62 13.74 -19.39
C ARG A 125 -3.90 12.59 -18.41
N ARG A 126 -4.50 11.48 -18.87
CA ARG A 126 -4.72 10.29 -18.02
C ARG A 126 -3.43 9.70 -17.46
N THR A 127 -2.36 9.69 -18.26
CA THR A 127 -1.05 9.22 -17.80
C THR A 127 -0.52 10.13 -16.70
N TRP A 128 -0.59 11.45 -16.88
CA TRP A 128 -0.21 12.41 -15.84
C TRP A 128 -1.03 12.27 -14.56
N MET A 129 -2.36 12.18 -14.67
CA MET A 129 -3.25 11.96 -13.52
C MET A 129 -2.89 10.67 -12.76
N LYS A 130 -2.52 9.59 -13.48
CA LYS A 130 -2.11 8.33 -12.86
C LYS A 130 -0.71 8.38 -12.23
N VAL A 131 0.21 9.15 -12.81
CA VAL A 131 1.52 9.47 -12.19
C VAL A 131 1.31 10.22 -10.88
N PHE A 132 0.45 11.24 -10.88
CA PHE A 132 0.07 11.97 -9.67
C PHE A 132 -0.54 11.06 -8.60
N GLU A 133 -1.51 10.23 -8.99
CA GLU A 133 -2.19 9.29 -8.09
C GLU A 133 -1.20 8.33 -7.44
N THR A 134 -0.38 7.65 -8.25
CA THR A 134 0.57 6.63 -7.78
C THR A 134 1.69 7.25 -6.93
N SER A 135 2.15 8.45 -7.30
CA SER A 135 3.12 9.22 -6.52
C SER A 135 2.57 9.58 -5.14
N THR A 136 1.33 10.06 -5.07
CA THR A 136 0.68 10.41 -3.81
C THR A 136 0.47 9.18 -2.92
N GLN A 137 0.02 8.06 -3.49
CA GLN A 137 -0.15 6.79 -2.78
C GLN A 137 1.16 6.24 -2.20
N LEU A 138 2.28 6.36 -2.93
CA LEU A 138 3.59 5.93 -2.44
C LEU A 138 4.16 6.89 -1.39
N SER A 139 3.92 8.19 -1.54
CA SER A 139 4.26 9.22 -0.55
C SER A 139 3.57 8.95 0.78
N THR A 140 2.26 8.69 0.77
CA THR A 140 1.50 8.38 1.99
C THR A 140 1.93 7.06 2.62
N TRP A 141 2.28 6.05 1.81
CA TRP A 141 2.79 4.78 2.34
C TRP A 141 4.13 4.93 3.07
N GLN A 142 5.03 5.77 2.56
CA GLN A 142 6.37 5.99 3.13
C GLN A 142 6.42 7.13 4.15
N GLY A 143 5.35 7.90 4.33
CA GLY A 143 5.34 9.08 5.20
C GLY A 143 6.23 10.19 4.65
N LEU A 144 6.07 10.48 3.37
CA LEU A 144 6.79 11.51 2.63
C LEU A 144 5.80 12.51 2.04
N GLN A 145 6.26 13.73 1.76
CA GLN A 145 5.46 14.68 1.03
C GLN A 145 5.19 14.18 -0.41
N PRO A 146 3.98 14.38 -0.95
CA PRO A 146 3.69 14.14 -2.37
C PRO A 146 4.60 14.98 -3.27
N HIS A 147 5.18 14.36 -4.32
CA HIS A 147 6.04 15.06 -5.28
C HIS A 147 5.34 16.25 -5.97
N ILE A 148 4.02 16.13 -6.17
CA ILE A 148 3.19 17.10 -6.89
C ILE A 148 2.17 17.65 -5.89
N SER A 149 2.60 18.64 -5.11
CA SER A 149 1.84 19.14 -3.96
C SER A 149 1.59 20.66 -4.01
N SER A 150 2.29 21.40 -4.87
CA SER A 150 2.13 22.85 -4.95
C SER A 150 0.73 23.26 -5.40
N ALA A 151 0.22 24.38 -4.86
CA ALA A 151 -1.12 24.88 -5.16
C ALA A 151 -1.38 25.04 -6.67
N SER A 152 -0.37 25.50 -7.42
CA SER A 152 -0.47 25.63 -8.88
C SER A 152 -0.55 24.29 -9.61
N SER A 153 0.15 23.25 -9.12
CA SER A 153 0.07 21.91 -9.69
C SER A 153 -1.26 21.23 -9.37
N LEU A 154 -1.76 21.40 -8.14
CA LEU A 154 -3.07 20.91 -7.74
C LEU A 154 -4.20 21.61 -8.50
N GLN A 155 -4.06 22.91 -8.80
CA GLN A 155 -5.02 23.63 -9.64
C GLN A 155 -5.04 23.09 -11.08
N ARG A 156 -3.87 22.85 -11.68
CA ARG A 156 -3.78 22.22 -13.03
C ARG A 156 -4.44 20.84 -13.08
N LEU A 157 -4.32 20.05 -12.02
CA LEU A 157 -5.02 18.76 -11.93
C LEU A 157 -6.54 18.93 -11.87
N ALA A 158 -7.05 20.03 -11.30
CA ALA A 158 -8.48 20.38 -11.35
C ALA A 158 -8.95 20.62 -12.79
N GLU A 159 -8.20 21.42 -13.53
CA GLU A 159 -8.49 21.74 -14.93
C GLU A 159 -8.48 20.45 -15.78
N PHE A 160 -7.56 19.53 -15.50
CA PHE A 160 -7.55 18.21 -16.14
C PHE A 160 -8.76 17.35 -15.79
N CYS A 161 -9.25 17.41 -14.55
CA CYS A 161 -10.49 16.75 -14.16
C CYS A 161 -11.71 17.30 -14.91
N GLU A 162 -11.75 18.60 -15.20
CA GLU A 162 -12.83 19.24 -15.97
C GLU A 162 -12.85 18.80 -17.44
N GLU A 163 -11.67 18.56 -18.03
CA GLU A 163 -11.53 18.08 -19.42
C GLU A 163 -11.62 16.55 -19.59
N GLU A 164 -11.73 15.80 -18.50
CA GLU A 164 -11.80 14.34 -18.53
C GLU A 164 -13.25 13.85 -18.57
N THR A 165 -13.47 12.71 -19.22
CA THR A 165 -14.80 12.09 -19.42
C THR A 165 -14.97 10.82 -18.60
N ALA A 166 -13.89 10.13 -18.24
CA ALA A 166 -13.94 8.94 -17.41
C ALA A 166 -14.12 9.33 -15.93
N GLY A 167 -15.36 9.26 -15.45
CA GLY A 167 -15.70 9.65 -14.09
C GLY A 167 -14.93 8.91 -12.98
N GLU A 168 -14.56 7.64 -13.18
CA GLU A 168 -13.71 6.90 -12.23
C GLU A 168 -12.31 7.52 -12.09
N VAL A 169 -11.69 7.92 -13.22
CA VAL A 169 -10.37 8.58 -13.24
C VAL A 169 -10.43 9.94 -12.54
N ILE A 170 -11.52 10.67 -12.76
CA ILE A 170 -11.77 11.96 -12.10
C ILE A 170 -11.90 11.75 -10.59
N ALA A 171 -12.78 10.84 -10.15
CA ALA A 171 -12.99 10.55 -8.73
C ALA A 171 -11.69 10.14 -8.02
N MET A 172 -10.91 9.26 -8.63
CA MET A 172 -9.63 8.82 -8.08
C MET A 172 -8.63 9.96 -7.94
N THR A 173 -8.57 10.84 -8.95
CA THR A 173 -7.66 11.99 -8.95
C THR A 173 -8.09 13.03 -7.91
N GLU A 174 -9.39 13.32 -7.80
CA GLU A 174 -9.92 14.22 -6.77
C GLU A 174 -9.59 13.73 -5.35
N ILE A 175 -9.79 12.43 -5.07
CA ILE A 175 -9.41 11.84 -3.78
C ILE A 175 -7.93 12.13 -3.46
N GLN A 176 -7.02 11.84 -4.40
CA GLN A 176 -5.60 12.05 -4.18
C GLN A 176 -5.22 13.54 -4.11
N ARG A 177 -5.91 14.44 -4.84
CA ARG A 177 -5.72 15.90 -4.73
C ARG A 177 -6.02 16.39 -3.31
N HIS A 178 -7.10 15.92 -2.70
CA HIS A 178 -7.42 16.28 -1.32
C HIS A 178 -6.43 15.67 -0.32
N VAL A 179 -5.96 14.44 -0.54
CA VAL A 179 -4.90 13.83 0.30
C VAL A 179 -3.63 14.68 0.24
N ALA A 180 -3.20 15.07 -0.96
CA ALA A 180 -1.99 15.89 -1.13
C ALA A 180 -2.14 17.26 -0.46
N ARG A 181 -3.28 17.93 -0.63
CA ARG A 181 -3.57 19.21 0.01
C ARG A 181 -3.55 19.10 1.54
N ASN A 182 -4.20 18.08 2.10
CA ASN A 182 -4.29 17.91 3.56
C ASN A 182 -2.95 17.52 4.19
N THR A 183 -2.12 16.76 3.47
CA THR A 183 -0.78 16.39 3.96
C THR A 183 0.06 17.64 4.23
N ILE A 184 0.02 18.63 3.33
CA ILE A 184 0.70 19.92 3.52
C ILE A 184 0.07 20.70 4.68
N SER A 185 -1.25 20.85 4.68
CA SER A 185 -1.94 21.65 5.69
C SER A 185 -1.77 21.13 7.11
N LEU A 186 -1.59 19.81 7.29
CA LEU A 186 -1.40 19.21 8.61
C LEU A 186 0.05 19.27 9.11
N GLU A 187 1.04 19.37 8.22
CA GLU A 187 2.46 19.46 8.60
C GLU A 187 2.78 20.79 9.30
N ASP A 188 2.09 21.87 8.91
CA ASP A 188 2.31 23.23 9.43
C ASP A 188 1.54 23.56 10.73
N LEU A 189 0.73 22.63 11.27
CA LEU A 189 -0.18 22.90 12.38
C LEU A 189 0.23 22.22 13.70
N SER A 190 0.49 23.03 14.75
CA SER A 190 0.38 22.56 16.14
C SER A 190 -1.09 22.30 16.50
N ILE A 191 -1.34 21.50 17.55
CA ILE A 191 -2.68 21.01 17.88
C ILE A 191 -3.47 22.05 18.63
N HIS A 192 -4.01 22.98 17.88
CA HIS A 192 -5.05 23.86 18.35
C HIS A 192 -6.19 23.82 17.31
N GLY A 193 -7.43 24.09 17.74
CA GLY A 193 -8.71 24.10 17.00
C GLY A 193 -8.77 23.90 15.46
N PRO A 194 -7.99 24.62 14.61
CA PRO A 194 -7.93 24.44 13.16
C PRO A 194 -7.92 22.99 12.62
N GLN A 195 -7.29 22.03 13.30
CA GLN A 195 -7.25 20.63 12.83
C GLN A 195 -8.64 19.96 12.83
N VAL A 196 -9.49 20.27 13.80
CA VAL A 196 -10.87 19.73 13.88
C VAL A 196 -11.69 20.16 12.67
N SER A 197 -11.62 21.46 12.35
CA SER A 197 -12.29 22.05 11.20
C SER A 197 -11.75 21.49 9.89
N LEU A 198 -10.42 21.29 9.79
CA LEU A 198 -9.78 20.70 8.62
C LEU A 198 -10.24 19.26 8.39
N VAL A 199 -10.25 18.42 9.43
CA VAL A 199 -10.73 17.03 9.33
C VAL A 199 -12.20 16.98 8.94
N ARG A 200 -13.06 17.78 9.57
CA ARG A 200 -14.48 17.84 9.20
C ARG A 200 -14.68 18.24 7.75
N TYR A 201 -13.95 19.26 7.30
CA TYR A 201 -13.98 19.69 5.92
C TYR A 201 -13.49 18.60 4.97
N PHE A 202 -12.36 17.95 5.26
CA PHE A 202 -11.86 16.83 4.46
C PHE A 202 -12.88 15.68 4.37
N THR A 203 -13.46 15.25 5.48
CA THR A 203 -14.48 14.20 5.52
C THR A 203 -15.72 14.58 4.70
N GLN A 204 -16.14 15.85 4.75
CA GLN A 204 -17.24 16.36 3.95
C GLN A 204 -16.93 16.32 2.45
N GLU A 205 -15.73 16.75 2.04
CA GLU A 205 -15.31 16.73 0.64
C GLU A 205 -15.22 15.29 0.09
N MET A 206 -14.67 14.35 0.87
CA MET A 206 -14.67 12.93 0.53
C MET A 206 -16.09 12.39 0.33
N GLY A 207 -17.01 12.72 1.25
CA GLY A 207 -18.42 12.37 1.14
C GLY A 207 -19.09 12.99 -0.10
N ALA A 208 -18.72 14.22 -0.47
CA ALA A 208 -19.22 14.90 -1.66
C ALA A 208 -18.72 14.23 -2.95
N ILE A 209 -17.45 13.83 -3.02
CA ILE A 209 -16.88 13.08 -4.15
C ILE A 209 -17.64 11.76 -4.33
N ARG A 210 -17.83 11.00 -3.25
CA ARG A 210 -18.60 9.74 -3.30
C ARG A 210 -19.99 9.95 -3.88
N LYS A 211 -20.73 10.95 -3.39
CA LYS A 211 -22.08 11.28 -3.87
C LYS A 211 -22.06 11.68 -5.36
N ARG A 212 -21.13 12.55 -5.75
CA ARG A 212 -21.03 13.08 -7.13
C ARG A 212 -20.75 11.99 -8.16
N TYR A 213 -19.95 10.99 -7.82
CA TYR A 213 -19.51 9.95 -8.76
C TYR A 213 -20.15 8.58 -8.49
N THR A 214 -21.30 8.54 -7.80
CA THR A 214 -22.00 7.29 -7.44
C THR A 214 -22.22 6.34 -8.63
N ASN A 215 -22.57 6.87 -9.81
CA ASN A 215 -22.89 6.07 -11.00
C ASN A 215 -21.70 5.33 -11.62
N VAL A 216 -20.48 5.77 -11.32
CA VAL A 216 -19.22 5.22 -11.86
C VAL A 216 -18.32 4.70 -10.73
N TRP A 217 -18.89 4.53 -9.54
CA TRP A 217 -18.16 4.16 -8.34
C TRP A 217 -17.78 2.67 -8.39
N THR A 218 -16.50 2.39 -8.20
CA THR A 218 -15.94 1.04 -8.22
C THR A 218 -15.42 0.64 -6.84
N ALA A 219 -15.16 -0.66 -6.64
CA ALA A 219 -14.49 -1.14 -5.44
C ALA A 219 -13.10 -0.48 -5.26
N SER A 220 -12.38 -0.24 -6.36
CA SER A 220 -11.10 0.47 -6.34
C SER A 220 -11.23 1.90 -5.85
N THR A 221 -12.24 2.65 -6.30
CA THR A 221 -12.47 4.03 -5.79
C THR A 221 -12.91 4.04 -4.33
N GLU A 222 -13.72 3.08 -3.90
CA GLU A 222 -14.10 2.96 -2.49
C GLU A 222 -12.89 2.66 -1.59
N ILE A 223 -12.02 1.71 -1.98
CA ILE A 223 -10.79 1.39 -1.26
C ILE A 223 -9.90 2.62 -1.13
N ASN A 224 -9.73 3.39 -2.21
CA ASN A 224 -8.91 4.59 -2.19
C ASN A 224 -9.50 5.70 -1.33
N LEU A 225 -10.82 5.91 -1.37
CA LEU A 225 -11.49 6.89 -0.52
C LEU A 225 -11.36 6.53 0.95
N GLN A 226 -11.67 5.29 1.32
CA GLN A 226 -11.56 4.86 2.72
C GLN A 226 -10.10 4.83 3.18
N GLY A 227 -9.16 4.47 2.30
CA GLY A 227 -7.73 4.51 2.57
C GLY A 227 -7.22 5.93 2.83
N ALA A 228 -7.67 6.90 2.02
CA ALA A 228 -7.40 8.33 2.22
C ALA A 228 -7.94 8.83 3.57
N MET A 229 -9.17 8.44 3.92
CA MET A 229 -9.79 8.73 5.21
C MET A 229 -8.95 8.18 6.37
N VAL A 230 -8.63 6.88 6.34
CA VAL A 230 -7.80 6.24 7.37
C VAL A 230 -6.44 6.92 7.50
N TYR A 231 -5.77 7.25 6.39
CA TYR A 231 -4.45 7.89 6.41
C TYR A 231 -4.49 9.27 7.10
N VAL A 232 -5.41 10.16 6.71
CA VAL A 232 -5.51 11.51 7.29
C VAL A 232 -5.90 11.43 8.76
N LEU A 233 -6.86 10.58 9.12
CA LEU A 233 -7.29 10.38 10.51
C LEU A 233 -6.15 9.79 11.36
N THR A 234 -5.36 8.88 10.80
CA THR A 234 -4.14 8.36 11.45
C THR A 234 -3.15 9.48 11.71
N HIS A 235 -2.92 10.37 10.74
CA HIS A 235 -2.00 11.50 10.89
C HIS A 235 -2.45 12.43 12.03
N CYS A 236 -3.73 12.82 12.06
CA CYS A 236 -4.27 13.66 13.14
C CYS A 236 -4.18 12.97 14.52
N LEU A 237 -4.44 11.66 14.59
CA LEU A 237 -4.31 10.91 15.83
C LEU A 237 -2.87 10.91 16.37
N LEU A 238 -1.89 10.74 15.47
CA LEU A 238 -0.48 10.76 15.86
C LEU A 238 0.02 12.15 16.25
N LEU A 239 -0.52 13.20 15.63
CA LEU A 239 -0.31 14.55 16.12
C LEU A 239 -0.84 14.61 17.56
N ALA A 240 -2.09 14.22 17.81
CA ALA A 240 -2.72 14.29 19.13
C ALA A 240 -1.93 13.57 20.23
N ASP A 241 -1.33 12.42 19.92
CA ASP A 241 -0.44 11.71 20.85
C ASP A 241 0.80 12.51 21.23
N ASN A 242 1.38 13.28 20.31
CA ASN A 242 2.57 14.11 20.59
C ASN A 242 2.26 15.26 21.56
N ASP A 243 1.02 15.75 21.57
CA ASP A 243 0.59 16.86 22.41
C ASP A 243 0.08 16.38 23.78
N GLN A 244 -0.40 15.14 23.90
CA GLN A 244 -0.71 14.53 25.21
C GLN A 244 0.51 14.33 26.12
N ASP A 245 1.72 14.32 25.56
CA ASP A 245 2.98 14.35 26.33
C ASP A 245 3.22 15.74 26.98
N ALA A 246 2.46 16.79 26.59
CA ALA A 246 2.43 18.09 27.23
C ALA A 246 1.25 18.15 28.23
N GLU A 247 1.52 18.59 29.47
CA GLU A 247 0.70 18.37 30.69
C GLU A 247 -0.73 18.96 30.74
N THR A 248 -1.34 19.36 29.63
CA THR A 248 -2.68 19.98 29.60
C THR A 248 -3.75 19.01 29.05
N GLN A 249 -4.59 18.47 29.94
CA GLN A 249 -5.81 17.76 29.59
C GLN A 249 -6.88 18.73 29.08
N ASP A 250 -6.79 19.12 27.81
CA ASP A 250 -7.85 19.89 27.14
C ASP A 250 -9.06 18.98 26.81
N PRO A 251 -10.27 19.25 27.35
CA PRO A 251 -11.47 18.47 27.04
C PRO A 251 -11.83 18.49 25.55
N ASP A 252 -11.53 19.57 24.83
CA ASP A 252 -11.81 19.68 23.40
C ASP A 252 -10.90 18.73 22.58
N ALA A 253 -9.65 18.56 23.00
CA ALA A 253 -8.71 17.61 22.40
C ALA A 253 -9.16 16.15 22.60
N GLN A 254 -9.71 15.80 23.77
CA GLN A 254 -10.26 14.46 24.03
C GLN A 254 -11.48 14.16 23.17
N GLN A 255 -12.37 15.14 23.01
CA GLN A 255 -13.53 15.02 22.13
C GLN A 255 -13.11 14.85 20.67
N PHE A 256 -12.08 15.57 20.24
CA PHE A 256 -11.51 15.45 18.89
C PHE A 256 -10.91 14.06 18.63
N VAL A 257 -10.10 13.54 19.56
CA VAL A 257 -9.53 12.18 19.46
C VAL A 257 -10.64 11.13 19.36
N THR A 258 -11.70 11.26 20.17
CA THR A 258 -12.85 10.35 20.13
C THR A 258 -13.54 10.38 18.76
N LEU A 259 -13.75 11.58 18.19
CA LEU A 259 -14.32 11.76 16.86
C LEU A 259 -13.45 11.12 15.77
N ILE A 260 -12.14 11.33 15.80
CA ILE A 260 -11.20 10.74 14.84
C ILE A 260 -11.23 9.21 14.92
N MET A 261 -11.17 8.67 16.14
CA MET A 261 -11.21 7.24 16.39
C MET A 261 -12.49 6.60 15.82
N GLN A 262 -13.64 7.22 16.05
CA GLN A 262 -14.92 6.71 15.54
C GLN A 262 -14.98 6.79 14.00
N GLN A 263 -14.62 7.93 13.40
CA GLN A 263 -14.63 8.06 11.94
C GLN A 263 -13.63 7.11 11.26
N GLY A 264 -12.47 6.92 11.86
CA GLY A 264 -11.43 6.04 11.34
C GLY A 264 -11.78 4.57 11.49
N HIS A 265 -12.46 4.21 12.59
CA HIS A 265 -13.01 2.87 12.80
C HIS A 265 -13.97 2.49 11.67
N ASP A 266 -14.96 3.35 11.41
CA ASP A 266 -15.94 3.14 10.34
C ASP A 266 -15.29 3.05 8.96
N ALA A 267 -14.31 3.92 8.67
CA ALA A 267 -13.60 3.92 7.39
C ALA A 267 -12.76 2.65 7.21
N ALA A 268 -12.04 2.22 8.25
CA ALA A 268 -11.21 1.02 8.23
C ALA A 268 -12.05 -0.25 8.04
N ILE A 269 -13.19 -0.39 8.72
CA ILE A 269 -14.11 -1.52 8.53
C ILE A 269 -14.64 -1.55 7.10
N ARG A 270 -15.11 -0.41 6.57
CA ARG A 270 -15.60 -0.32 5.19
C ARG A 270 -14.52 -0.72 4.18
N LEU A 271 -13.29 -0.25 4.38
CA LEU A 271 -12.16 -0.61 3.52
C LEU A 271 -11.94 -2.13 3.51
N ILE A 272 -11.83 -2.74 4.69
CA ILE A 272 -11.55 -4.17 4.83
C ILE A 272 -12.67 -5.00 4.22
N LYS A 273 -13.92 -4.61 4.43
CA LYS A 273 -15.09 -5.28 3.83
C LYS A 273 -15.02 -5.28 2.31
N VAL A 274 -14.67 -4.16 1.68
CA VAL A 274 -14.56 -4.09 0.21
C VAL A 274 -13.39 -4.95 -0.30
N VAL A 275 -12.26 -4.99 0.42
CA VAL A 275 -11.12 -5.86 0.08
C VAL A 275 -11.48 -7.33 0.20
N GLU A 276 -12.22 -7.72 1.23
CA GLU A 276 -12.76 -9.08 1.39
C GLU A 276 -13.71 -9.45 0.25
N GLU A 277 -14.65 -8.56 -0.09
CA GLU A 277 -15.58 -8.76 -1.20
C GLU A 277 -14.85 -8.93 -2.54
N LEU A 278 -13.76 -8.19 -2.78
CA LEU A 278 -12.89 -8.40 -3.95
C LEU A 278 -12.19 -9.76 -3.95
N GLY A 279 -11.85 -10.30 -2.78
CA GLY A 279 -11.27 -11.64 -2.65
C GLY A 279 -12.28 -12.77 -2.91
N LEU A 280 -13.54 -12.54 -2.57
CA LEU A 280 -14.65 -13.46 -2.82
C LEU A 280 -15.23 -13.34 -4.23
N ALA A 281 -15.03 -12.18 -4.89
CA ALA A 281 -15.58 -11.87 -6.18
C ALA A 281 -15.10 -12.87 -7.24
N THR A 282 -15.98 -13.80 -7.61
CA THR A 282 -15.74 -14.88 -8.58
C THR A 282 -15.78 -14.40 -10.03
N ALA A 283 -15.58 -13.10 -10.28
CA ALA A 283 -16.03 -12.38 -11.47
C ALA A 283 -15.81 -13.18 -12.77
N THR A 284 -16.90 -13.80 -13.23
CA THR A 284 -17.04 -14.49 -14.51
C THR A 284 -17.02 -13.44 -15.61
N ASN A 285 -15.84 -13.08 -16.11
CA ASN A 285 -15.73 -12.37 -17.36
C ASN A 285 -15.59 -13.41 -18.50
N PRO A 286 -16.62 -13.66 -19.33
CA PRO A 286 -16.63 -14.77 -20.30
C PRO A 286 -15.59 -14.66 -21.43
N ALA A 287 -14.90 -13.50 -21.57
CA ALA A 287 -13.87 -13.28 -22.58
C ALA A 287 -12.45 -13.67 -22.11
N TYR A 288 -12.24 -13.81 -20.81
CA TYR A 288 -11.01 -14.32 -20.21
C TYR A 288 -11.37 -15.68 -19.59
N THR A 289 -10.46 -16.65 -19.63
CA THR A 289 -10.70 -18.04 -19.16
C THR A 289 -11.57 -18.11 -17.90
N ARG A 290 -12.47 -19.10 -17.83
CA ARG A 290 -13.36 -19.32 -16.69
C ARG A 290 -12.56 -19.22 -15.38
N ALA A 291 -13.05 -18.43 -14.42
CA ALA A 291 -12.49 -18.34 -13.07
C ALA A 291 -12.35 -19.71 -12.36
N GLU A 292 -13.00 -20.74 -12.91
CA GLU A 292 -12.86 -22.16 -12.58
C GLU A 292 -11.41 -22.68 -12.61
N ASP A 293 -10.47 -22.00 -13.28
CA ASP A 293 -9.05 -22.39 -13.35
C ASP A 293 -8.20 -21.95 -12.13
N GLY A 294 -8.79 -21.32 -11.10
CA GLY A 294 -8.14 -21.18 -9.77
C GLY A 294 -7.20 -19.98 -9.58
N GLY A 295 -7.30 -18.91 -10.38
CA GLY A 295 -6.59 -17.66 -10.11
C GLY A 295 -7.26 -16.85 -8.99
N ALA A 296 -6.50 -16.25 -8.07
CA ALA A 296 -7.03 -15.40 -7.00
C ALA A 296 -7.33 -13.97 -7.53
N PRO A 297 -8.61 -13.55 -7.68
CA PRO A 297 -8.98 -12.26 -8.29
C PRO A 297 -8.38 -11.07 -7.54
N LEU A 298 -8.25 -11.20 -6.22
CA LEU A 298 -7.62 -10.19 -5.36
C LEU A 298 -6.19 -9.84 -5.78
N LEU A 299 -5.41 -10.83 -6.24
CA LEU A 299 -4.00 -10.64 -6.62
C LEU A 299 -3.83 -9.88 -7.95
N ALA A 300 -4.90 -9.72 -8.75
CA ALA A 300 -4.88 -8.89 -9.94
C ALA A 300 -4.91 -7.38 -9.60
N HIS A 301 -5.29 -7.02 -8.38
CA HIS A 301 -5.36 -5.63 -7.95
C HIS A 301 -3.97 -5.04 -7.62
N PRO A 302 -3.79 -3.71 -7.72
CA PRO A 302 -2.53 -3.04 -7.39
C PRO A 302 -2.06 -3.33 -5.96
N LYS A 303 -0.73 -3.30 -5.74
CA LYS A 303 -0.12 -3.49 -4.40
C LYS A 303 -0.69 -2.52 -3.35
N GLN A 304 -1.12 -1.34 -3.79
CA GLN A 304 -1.70 -0.32 -2.92
C GLN A 304 -2.93 -0.80 -2.15
N HIS A 305 -3.78 -1.66 -2.71
CA HIS A 305 -4.97 -2.15 -2.00
C HIS A 305 -4.58 -2.93 -0.73
N PHE A 306 -3.54 -3.76 -0.82
CA PHE A 306 -3.02 -4.51 0.32
C PHE A 306 -2.32 -3.62 1.34
N ARG A 307 -1.59 -2.59 0.89
CA ARG A 307 -0.99 -1.56 1.76
C ARG A 307 -2.06 -0.84 2.57
N LEU A 308 -3.16 -0.43 1.94
CA LEU A 308 -4.28 0.23 2.59
C LEU A 308 -5.03 -0.70 3.56
N ALA A 309 -5.21 -1.99 3.20
CA ALA A 309 -5.82 -2.98 4.10
C ALA A 309 -4.96 -3.20 5.36
N PHE A 310 -3.64 -3.31 5.20
CA PHE A 310 -2.71 -3.40 6.32
C PHE A 310 -2.78 -2.16 7.21
N GLN A 311 -2.78 -0.96 6.62
CA GLN A 311 -2.90 0.29 7.36
C GLN A 311 -4.24 0.40 8.12
N ALA A 312 -5.34 -0.02 7.52
CA ALA A 312 -6.65 -0.09 8.18
C ALA A 312 -6.63 -1.01 9.40
N CYS A 313 -5.97 -2.17 9.33
CA CYS A 313 -5.79 -3.04 10.49
C CYS A 313 -4.96 -2.39 11.59
N LEU A 314 -3.87 -1.72 11.24
CA LEU A 314 -3.05 -1.04 12.24
C LEU A 314 -3.83 0.09 12.93
N PHE A 315 -4.67 0.81 12.19
CA PHE A 315 -5.58 1.79 12.77
C PHE A 315 -6.55 1.14 13.76
N LEU A 316 -7.19 0.02 13.38
CA LEU A 316 -8.11 -0.71 14.26
C LEU A 316 -7.42 -1.28 15.49
N LEU A 317 -6.18 -1.75 15.37
CA LEU A 317 -5.37 -2.18 16.51
C LEU A 317 -5.07 -1.01 17.45
N LYS A 318 -4.70 0.15 16.91
CA LYS A 318 -4.51 1.36 17.71
C LYS A 318 -5.80 1.83 18.37
N TYR A 319 -6.94 1.73 17.67
CA TYR A 319 -8.27 1.99 18.23
C TYR A 319 -8.56 1.07 19.42
N LEU A 320 -8.34 -0.23 19.29
CA LEU A 320 -8.53 -1.22 20.36
C LEU A 320 -7.58 -1.01 21.54
N ASP A 321 -6.35 -0.53 21.28
CA ASP A 321 -5.31 -0.29 22.29
C ASP A 321 -5.53 1.00 23.10
N HIS A 322 -6.13 2.03 22.47
CA HIS A 322 -6.42 3.31 23.11
C HIS A 322 -7.81 3.39 23.73
N SER A 323 -8.81 2.71 23.16
CA SER A 323 -10.20 2.97 23.53
C SER A 323 -10.61 2.23 24.80
N LEU A 324 -10.80 2.98 25.88
CA LEU A 324 -11.40 2.50 27.14
C LEU A 324 -12.93 2.56 27.11
N THR A 325 -13.51 3.34 26.20
CA THR A 325 -14.94 3.67 26.16
C THR A 325 -15.66 3.17 24.91
N ALA A 326 -14.96 2.46 24.01
CA ALA A 326 -15.56 1.83 22.84
C ALA A 326 -16.65 0.84 23.25
N SER A 327 -17.76 0.84 22.52
CA SER A 327 -18.81 -0.16 22.71
C SER A 327 -18.27 -1.57 22.41
N THR A 328 -18.80 -2.59 23.08
CA THR A 328 -18.42 -3.99 22.83
C THR A 328 -18.64 -4.36 21.37
N SER A 329 -19.72 -3.88 20.76
CA SER A 329 -20.03 -4.09 19.34
C SER A 329 -18.93 -3.55 18.42
N ASP A 330 -18.44 -2.33 18.67
CA ASP A 330 -17.39 -1.74 17.85
C ASP A 330 -16.06 -2.47 18.05
N GLN A 331 -15.75 -2.88 19.29
CA GLN A 331 -14.56 -3.68 19.56
C GLN A 331 -14.59 -5.01 18.79
N ASP A 332 -15.73 -5.71 18.81
CA ASP A 332 -15.87 -7.01 18.13
C ASP A 332 -15.83 -6.86 16.60
N ALA A 333 -16.40 -5.78 16.06
CA ALA A 333 -16.32 -5.46 14.65
C ALA A 333 -14.86 -5.17 14.23
N ALA A 334 -14.11 -4.41 15.04
CA ALA A 334 -12.68 -4.16 14.81
C ALA A 334 -11.85 -5.45 14.84
N ARG A 335 -12.05 -6.29 15.88
CA ARG A 335 -11.37 -7.59 16.01
C ARG A 335 -11.65 -8.49 14.82
N THR A 336 -12.91 -8.59 14.40
CA THR A 336 -13.34 -9.37 13.24
C THR A 336 -12.66 -8.88 11.96
N ALA A 337 -12.61 -7.57 11.74
CA ALA A 337 -11.96 -7.00 10.56
C ALA A 337 -10.45 -7.27 10.55
N VAL A 338 -9.75 -7.17 11.70
CA VAL A 338 -8.33 -7.52 11.81
C VAL A 338 -8.10 -9.01 11.49
N LEU A 339 -8.93 -9.90 12.01
CA LEU A 339 -8.84 -11.34 11.74
C LEU A 339 -9.01 -11.64 10.25
N LYS A 340 -9.95 -10.97 9.57
CA LYS A 340 -10.18 -11.14 8.12
C LYS A 340 -8.96 -10.78 7.29
N VAL A 341 -8.33 -9.63 7.53
CA VAL A 341 -7.12 -9.25 6.79
C VAL A 341 -5.95 -10.19 7.08
N HIS A 342 -5.79 -10.60 8.34
CA HIS A 342 -4.81 -11.63 8.71
C HIS A 342 -5.03 -12.92 7.90
N GLN A 343 -6.28 -13.40 7.81
CA GLN A 343 -6.63 -14.58 7.01
C GLN A 343 -6.33 -14.37 5.52
N ILE A 344 -6.70 -13.22 4.94
CA ILE A 344 -6.40 -12.87 3.55
C ILE A 344 -4.88 -12.95 3.29
N PHE A 345 -4.05 -12.38 4.16
CA PHE A 345 -2.60 -12.45 3.98
C PHE A 345 -2.04 -13.86 4.18
N LYS A 346 -2.58 -14.63 5.12
CA LYS A 346 -2.19 -16.02 5.37
C LYS A 346 -2.46 -16.94 4.18
N GLN A 347 -3.54 -16.71 3.42
CA GLN A 347 -3.91 -17.52 2.24
C GLN A 347 -2.78 -17.60 1.20
N PHE A 348 -1.91 -16.59 1.13
CA PHE A 348 -0.83 -16.52 0.14
C PHE A 348 0.51 -16.99 0.72
N HIS A 349 0.67 -18.31 0.91
CA HIS A 349 1.82 -18.95 1.54
C HIS A 349 3.17 -18.66 0.84
N SER A 350 3.17 -18.57 -0.49
CA SER A 350 4.37 -18.29 -1.29
C SER A 350 4.83 -16.83 -1.25
N ARG A 351 4.06 -15.93 -0.62
CA ARG A 351 4.31 -14.49 -0.62
C ARG A 351 4.85 -14.06 0.72
N GLU A 352 6.17 -14.03 0.85
CA GLU A 352 6.80 -13.70 2.12
C GLU A 352 6.37 -12.34 2.68
N GLU A 353 6.14 -11.34 1.83
CA GLU A 353 5.65 -10.03 2.26
C GLU A 353 4.30 -10.12 2.98
N PHE A 354 3.37 -10.90 2.44
CA PHE A 354 2.06 -11.12 3.08
C PHE A 354 2.19 -11.96 4.35
N GLN A 355 3.03 -12.99 4.35
CA GLN A 355 3.31 -13.77 5.56
C GLN A 355 3.96 -12.91 6.67
N ARG A 356 4.86 -11.98 6.31
CA ARG A 356 5.42 -10.99 7.25
C ARG A 356 4.35 -10.05 7.78
N ALA A 357 3.50 -9.50 6.92
CA ALA A 357 2.41 -8.63 7.33
C ALA A 357 1.45 -9.35 8.30
N ALA A 358 1.04 -10.59 7.96
CA ALA A 358 0.20 -11.44 8.81
C ALA A 358 0.85 -11.67 10.19
N ARG A 359 2.14 -12.05 10.24
CA ARG A 359 2.87 -12.24 11.51
C ARG A 359 2.97 -10.95 12.34
N THR A 360 3.14 -9.80 11.70
CA THR A 360 3.16 -8.50 12.40
C THR A 360 1.79 -8.19 13.01
N LEU A 361 0.72 -8.34 12.24
CA LEU A 361 -0.65 -8.23 12.76
C LEU A 361 -0.87 -9.24 13.90
N GLU A 362 -0.27 -10.41 13.78
CA GLU A 362 -0.42 -11.48 14.75
C GLU A 362 0.20 -11.16 16.12
N VAL A 363 1.42 -10.64 16.10
CA VAL A 363 2.07 -10.26 17.35
C VAL A 363 1.33 -9.10 18.01
N LEU A 364 0.89 -8.12 17.22
CA LEU A 364 0.22 -6.93 17.75
C LEU A 364 -1.18 -7.25 18.31
N ALA A 365 -2.01 -7.98 17.58
CA ALA A 365 -3.36 -8.31 18.04
C ALA A 365 -3.36 -9.14 19.34
N ARG A 366 -2.35 -9.99 19.58
CA ARG A 366 -2.24 -10.71 20.86
C ARG A 366 -1.87 -9.78 22.02
N ALA A 367 -1.09 -8.74 21.76
CA ALA A 367 -0.58 -7.83 22.77
C ALA A 367 -1.53 -6.67 23.10
N VAL A 368 -2.36 -6.25 22.15
CA VAL A 368 -3.30 -5.13 22.30
C VAL A 368 -4.37 -5.47 23.33
N VAL A 369 -4.50 -4.61 24.34
CA VAL A 369 -5.56 -4.64 25.35
C VAL A 369 -6.12 -3.23 25.54
N PRO A 370 -7.42 -3.06 25.85
CA PRO A 370 -8.01 -1.73 26.04
C PRO A 370 -7.25 -0.91 27.09
N GLY A 371 -6.78 0.28 26.68
CA GLY A 371 -5.99 1.19 27.51
C GLY A 371 -4.53 0.78 27.72
N GLY A 372 -4.08 -0.31 27.09
CA GLY A 372 -2.71 -0.81 27.20
C GLY A 372 -1.67 0.10 26.57
N ARG A 373 -2.06 0.91 25.57
CA ARG A 373 -1.19 1.83 24.81
C ARG A 373 0.15 1.18 24.42
N ARG A 374 0.10 -0.09 23.99
CA ARG A 374 1.24 -0.90 23.58
C ARG A 374 1.91 -0.37 22.32
N ILE A 375 1.13 0.17 21.37
CA ILE A 375 1.68 0.72 20.12
C ILE A 375 2.18 2.15 20.38
N LYS A 376 3.41 2.25 20.87
CA LYS A 376 4.05 3.52 21.21
C LYS A 376 4.36 4.35 19.96
N THR A 377 4.19 5.67 20.08
CA THR A 377 4.48 6.62 19.01
C THR A 377 5.97 7.02 19.04
N ILE A 378 6.84 6.15 18.53
CA ILE A 378 8.31 6.31 18.51
C ILE A 378 8.75 7.13 17.29
N VAL A 379 8.39 6.69 16.10
CA VAL A 379 8.51 7.44 14.85
C VAL A 379 7.39 8.47 14.82
N ARG A 380 7.76 9.76 14.71
CA ARG A 380 6.84 10.91 14.74
C ARG A 380 6.85 11.73 13.45
N THR A 381 7.94 11.68 12.71
CA THR A 381 8.22 12.56 11.55
C THR A 381 7.72 12.02 10.21
N ARG A 382 7.00 10.88 10.21
CA ARG A 382 6.52 10.21 8.99
C ARG A 382 5.02 10.33 8.79
N MET A 383 4.42 11.42 9.28
CA MET A 383 2.98 11.71 9.13
C MET A 383 2.12 10.50 9.55
N GLY A 384 1.04 10.20 8.80
CA GLY A 384 0.21 9.00 9.02
C GLY A 384 0.95 7.66 8.88
N ALA A 385 2.06 7.61 8.14
CA ALA A 385 2.85 6.38 7.98
C ALA A 385 3.66 6.02 9.23
N SER A 386 3.87 6.97 10.15
CA SER A 386 4.49 6.72 11.45
C SER A 386 3.83 5.54 12.17
N LEU A 387 2.50 5.37 12.04
CA LEU A 387 1.81 4.22 12.62
C LEU A 387 2.32 2.87 12.08
N ASN A 388 2.63 2.79 10.78
CA ASN A 388 3.17 1.57 10.17
C ASN A 388 4.55 1.24 10.76
N TYR A 389 5.43 2.23 10.86
CA TYR A 389 6.77 2.04 11.43
C TYR A 389 6.70 1.67 12.92
N ASN A 390 5.86 2.36 13.69
CA ASN A 390 5.64 2.10 15.11
C ASN A 390 5.10 0.70 15.35
N ALA A 391 4.12 0.26 14.57
CA ALA A 391 3.58 -1.09 14.64
C ALA A 391 4.65 -2.17 14.36
N VAL A 392 5.48 -1.97 13.32
CA VAL A 392 6.57 -2.90 13.01
C VAL A 392 7.62 -2.93 14.12
N TRP A 393 7.96 -1.76 14.67
CA TRP A 393 8.88 -1.63 15.79
C TRP A 393 8.35 -2.36 17.04
N THR A 394 7.13 -2.05 17.47
CA THR A 394 6.47 -2.71 18.60
C THR A 394 6.39 -4.22 18.40
N ALA A 395 6.03 -4.69 17.20
CA ALA A 395 6.01 -6.12 16.90
C ALA A 395 7.41 -6.76 16.95
N ALA A 396 8.47 -6.03 16.61
CA ALA A 396 9.85 -6.52 16.72
C ALA A 396 10.29 -6.61 18.19
N GLU A 397 9.97 -5.59 19.00
CA GLU A 397 10.22 -5.59 20.45
C GLU A 397 9.50 -6.75 21.14
N LEU A 398 8.21 -6.97 20.85
CA LEU A 398 7.42 -8.06 21.41
C LEU A 398 7.94 -9.46 21.01
N ARG A 399 8.72 -9.55 19.92
CA ARG A 399 9.41 -10.77 19.50
C ARG A 399 10.81 -10.92 20.11
N GLY A 400 11.20 -10.04 21.03
CA GLY A 400 12.51 -10.06 21.68
C GLY A 400 13.65 -9.57 20.80
N ARG A 401 13.38 -8.87 19.68
CA ARG A 401 14.44 -8.39 18.76
C ARG A 401 15.11 -7.09 19.20
N GLN A 402 14.81 -6.60 20.39
CA GLN A 402 15.39 -5.36 20.96
C GLN A 402 16.92 -5.40 21.12
N HIS A 403 17.53 -6.60 21.11
CA HIS A 403 18.97 -6.81 21.19
C HIS A 403 19.61 -7.20 19.84
N ASP A 404 18.82 -7.27 18.77
CA ASP A 404 19.36 -7.48 17.42
C ASP A 404 20.15 -6.21 17.03
N PRO A 405 21.45 -6.32 16.68
CA PRO A 405 22.26 -5.17 16.29
C PRO A 405 21.67 -4.37 15.12
N GLY A 406 20.77 -4.96 14.32
CA GLY A 406 20.03 -4.27 13.26
C GLY A 406 18.81 -3.43 13.72
N PHE A 407 18.44 -3.45 15.01
CA PHE A 407 17.19 -2.86 15.53
C PHE A 407 17.37 -1.86 16.69
N THR A 408 18.59 -1.52 17.10
CA THR A 408 18.80 -0.56 18.21
C THR A 408 18.85 0.90 17.72
N VAL A 409 18.26 1.83 18.48
CA VAL A 409 18.38 3.29 18.25
C VAL A 409 19.85 3.75 18.25
N ALA A 410 20.73 3.02 18.94
CA ALA A 410 22.18 3.22 18.94
C ALA A 410 22.84 2.93 17.58
N ALA A 411 22.26 2.10 16.72
CA ALA A 411 22.78 1.79 15.38
C ALA A 411 22.70 2.99 14.40
N SER A 412 21.94 4.04 14.73
CA SER A 412 21.94 5.28 13.95
C SER A 412 23.20 6.13 14.14
N ALA A 413 24.01 5.86 15.19
CA ALA A 413 25.13 6.71 15.58
C ALA A 413 26.52 6.12 15.26
N ALA A 414 26.61 4.87 14.79
CA ALA A 414 27.88 4.25 14.45
C ALA A 414 27.71 3.36 13.21
N LEU A 415 28.11 3.88 12.05
CA LEU A 415 28.18 3.11 10.81
C LEU A 415 29.65 2.84 10.46
N GLU A 416 30.05 1.58 10.58
CA GLU A 416 31.10 0.97 9.75
C GLU A 416 30.57 -0.37 9.19
N PRO A 417 31.15 -0.87 8.08
CA PRO A 417 30.41 -1.71 7.13
C PRO A 417 30.25 -3.19 7.53
N ILE A 418 29.20 -3.76 6.93
CA ILE A 418 28.48 -4.99 7.28
C ILE A 418 29.23 -6.28 6.90
N GLU A 419 29.36 -7.22 7.83
CA GLU A 419 29.52 -8.66 7.54
C GLU A 419 28.20 -9.40 7.74
N ARG A 420 27.84 -10.26 6.78
CA ARG A 420 26.61 -11.06 6.76
C ARG A 420 26.79 -12.33 7.59
N TYR A 421 25.82 -12.63 8.47
CA TYR A 421 25.70 -13.93 9.15
C TYR A 421 24.41 -14.68 8.77
N PRO A 422 24.39 -16.02 8.84
CA PRO A 422 23.36 -16.86 8.23
C PRO A 422 22.10 -17.01 9.10
N LEU A 423 20.98 -17.30 8.40
CA LEU A 423 19.63 -17.45 8.92
C LEU A 423 19.49 -18.62 9.91
N VAL A 424 18.89 -18.36 11.07
CA VAL A 424 18.38 -19.40 11.99
C VAL A 424 16.90 -19.64 11.69
N SER A 425 16.54 -20.90 11.41
CA SER A 425 15.14 -21.32 11.28
C SER A 425 14.50 -21.45 12.66
N ALA A 426 13.31 -20.89 12.84
CA ALA A 426 12.47 -21.19 13.98
C ALA A 426 11.14 -21.79 13.50
N SER A 427 10.92 -23.05 13.86
CA SER A 427 9.63 -23.75 13.81
C SER A 427 8.93 -23.63 15.16
N ALA A 428 7.69 -23.14 15.18
CA ALA A 428 6.75 -23.27 16.31
C ALA A 428 5.30 -23.06 15.80
N PRO A 429 4.29 -23.64 16.48
CA PRO A 429 3.11 -24.24 15.85
C PRO A 429 1.98 -23.26 15.50
N GLU A 430 1.08 -23.73 14.62
CA GLU A 430 -0.17 -23.08 14.22
C GLU A 430 -1.16 -23.04 15.40
N ASN A 431 -1.44 -21.86 15.95
CA ASN A 431 -2.60 -21.62 16.81
C ASN A 431 -3.35 -20.36 16.38
N VAL A 432 -4.62 -20.54 16.01
CA VAL A 432 -5.52 -19.57 15.38
C VAL A 432 -6.14 -18.65 16.44
N PHE A 433 -5.41 -17.59 16.79
CA PHE A 433 -5.82 -16.32 17.43
C PHE A 433 -7.01 -16.21 18.41
N PRO A 434 -6.72 -16.00 19.70
CA PRO A 434 -7.62 -15.37 20.68
C PRO A 434 -6.94 -14.17 21.40
N TRP A 435 -7.68 -13.10 21.70
CA TRP A 435 -7.15 -11.80 22.13
C TRP A 435 -6.85 -11.71 23.65
N GLY A 436 -5.68 -11.19 24.05
CA GLY A 436 -5.39 -10.65 25.39
C GLY A 436 -4.97 -11.64 26.51
N ALA A 437 -3.98 -11.19 27.30
CA ALA A 437 -3.31 -11.77 28.49
C ALA A 437 -2.44 -13.04 28.29
N TRP A 438 -1.13 -12.86 28.48
CA TRP A 438 -0.10 -13.89 28.51
C TRP A 438 -0.16 -14.62 29.86
N ASP A 439 -0.63 -15.86 29.85
CA ASP A 439 -0.53 -16.80 30.96
C ASP A 439 0.02 -18.12 30.39
N ASP A 440 1.26 -18.43 30.73
CA ASP A 440 1.97 -19.64 30.26
C ASP A 440 1.36 -20.95 30.83
N ALA A 441 0.33 -20.87 31.69
CA ALA A 441 -0.30 -22.03 32.32
C ALA A 441 -1.80 -22.22 32.07
N ALA A 442 -2.50 -21.27 31.42
CA ALA A 442 -3.98 -21.28 31.38
C ALA A 442 -4.63 -21.74 30.06
N TYR A 443 -3.87 -22.24 29.08
CA TYR A 443 -4.42 -22.62 27.76
C TYR A 443 -4.35 -24.12 27.42
N ASP A 444 -4.19 -24.98 28.44
CA ASP A 444 -4.17 -26.44 28.30
C ASP A 444 -5.51 -27.15 28.58
N GLU A 445 -6.63 -26.44 28.46
CA GLU A 445 -7.96 -27.06 28.52
C GLU A 445 -8.82 -26.60 27.35
N ASN A 446 -8.52 -27.11 26.16
CA ASN A 446 -9.52 -27.45 25.15
C ASN A 446 -8.89 -28.33 24.07
N ALA A 447 -8.94 -29.63 24.33
CA ALA A 447 -8.49 -30.69 23.46
C ALA A 447 -9.11 -30.62 22.06
N PHE A 448 -8.25 -30.54 21.03
CA PHE A 448 -8.47 -31.30 19.80
C PHE A 448 -7.28 -32.22 19.62
N GLY A 449 -7.48 -33.47 20.06
CA GLY A 449 -6.47 -34.51 20.02
C GLY A 449 -6.14 -34.93 18.60
N LEU A 450 -4.84 -35.00 18.31
CA LEU A 450 -4.26 -35.95 17.37
C LEU A 450 -2.99 -36.50 18.03
N GLU A 451 -3.00 -37.78 18.38
CA GLU A 451 -1.83 -38.49 18.90
C GLU A 451 -0.70 -38.56 17.86
N PRO A 452 0.56 -38.63 18.32
CA PRO A 452 1.74 -38.70 17.46
C PRO A 452 2.07 -40.15 17.09
N GLN A 453 2.08 -40.46 15.79
CA GLN A 453 2.78 -41.65 15.28
C GLN A 453 3.81 -41.27 14.21
N LEU A 454 5.07 -41.32 14.65
CA LEU A 454 6.24 -41.91 13.99
C LEU A 454 6.35 -41.79 12.46
N PHE A 455 7.27 -40.94 12.00
CA PHE A 455 8.08 -41.25 10.81
C PHE A 455 9.55 -40.95 11.08
N SER A 456 10.24 -41.94 11.63
CA SER A 456 11.67 -42.12 11.48
C SER A 456 11.94 -42.75 10.11
N GLY A 457 12.76 -42.07 9.30
CA GLY A 457 13.41 -42.65 8.14
C GLY A 457 13.10 -41.91 6.85
N PHE A 458 14.02 -41.03 6.44
CA PHE A 458 14.72 -41.13 5.15
C PHE A 458 16.03 -40.32 5.22
N PRO A 459 17.09 -40.75 4.51
CA PRO A 459 18.46 -40.28 4.71
C PRO A 459 18.79 -38.98 3.99
N THR A 460 19.77 -38.30 4.56
CA THR A 460 20.48 -37.13 4.02
C THR A 460 21.47 -37.50 2.90
N HIS A 461 21.84 -36.46 2.15
CA HIS A 461 23.01 -36.27 1.28
C HIS A 461 22.95 -36.53 -0.23
N MET A 462 23.24 -35.42 -0.94
CA MET A 462 24.14 -35.27 -2.09
C MET A 462 24.59 -36.54 -2.81
N GLU A 463 24.21 -36.65 -4.07
CA GLU A 463 25.07 -36.93 -5.23
C GLU A 463 24.12 -37.12 -6.43
N LEU A 464 24.23 -36.29 -7.47
CA LEU A 464 23.80 -36.57 -8.85
C LEU A 464 24.06 -35.32 -9.73
N PHE A 465 25.34 -35.02 -9.92
CA PHE A 465 25.84 -34.35 -11.12
C PHE A 465 27.04 -35.16 -11.62
N GLN A 466 26.76 -36.20 -12.38
CA GLN A 466 27.68 -36.79 -13.35
C GLN A 466 26.85 -37.68 -14.30
N ASN A 467 26.99 -37.41 -15.59
CA ASN A 467 26.45 -38.13 -16.75
C ASN A 467 25.01 -37.78 -17.17
N HIS A 468 24.84 -36.65 -17.85
CA HIS A 468 24.63 -36.62 -19.31
C HIS A 468 24.69 -35.21 -19.89
#